data_AF-A0A957WWS9-F1
#
_entry.id   AF-A0A957WWS9-F1
#
_cell.length_a   1.000
_cell.length_b   1.000
_cell.length_c   1.000
_cell.angle_alpha   90.00
_cell.angle_beta   90.00
_cell.angle_gamma   90.00
#
_symmetry.space_group_name_H-M   'P 1'
#
loop_
_entity.id
_entity.type
_entity.pdbx_description
1 polymer ?
#
loop_
_entity_poly.entity_id
_entity_poly.type
_entity_poly.pdbx_seq_one_letter_code
_entity_poly.pdbx_strand_id
1 'polypeptide(L)'
;MAKTAVIAGTATATVGATKAIMGGGSKQGAAADANAAQDQQLAELQAQQMQLAAQQEALAQQSADAGPAPDSLEFQANEIRKLQVMKEQGLITDEEFTAKKAQILGI
;
A
#
# COMPACT_ATOMS: atom_id res chain seq x y z
N MET A 1 82.61 -33.19 -14.59
CA MET A 1 81.49 -33.46 -15.53
C MET A 1 80.68 -34.60 -14.89
N ALA A 2 79.38 -34.56 -14.56
CA ALA A 2 78.21 -33.79 -14.98
C ALA A 2 77.27 -33.54 -13.76
N LYS A 3 76.46 -32.47 -13.79
CA LYS A 3 75.38 -32.20 -12.82
C LYS A 3 74.04 -32.50 -13.50
N THR A 4 73.29 -33.47 -13.00
CA THR A 4 71.90 -33.74 -13.37
C THR A 4 70.96 -32.93 -12.48
N ALA A 5 70.24 -31.96 -13.04
CA ALA A 5 69.12 -31.29 -12.36
C ALA A 5 67.84 -32.10 -12.63
N VAL A 6 67.29 -32.73 -11.59
CA VAL A 6 66.01 -33.44 -11.67
C VAL A 6 64.88 -32.45 -11.37
N ILE A 7 63.99 -32.31 -12.35
CA ILE A 7 62.74 -31.57 -12.31
C ILE A 7 61.77 -32.28 -11.35
N ALA A 8 61.52 -31.65 -10.20
CA ALA A 8 60.45 -32.02 -9.27
C ALA A 8 59.61 -30.77 -9.01
N GLY A 9 58.62 -30.48 -9.86
CA GLY A 9 57.86 -29.24 -9.69
C GLY A 9 56.58 -29.05 -10.49
N THR A 10 56.05 -30.05 -11.21
CA THR A 10 54.86 -29.83 -12.06
C THR A 10 53.74 -30.87 -11.92
N ALA A 11 53.85 -31.85 -11.02
CA ALA A 11 52.78 -32.85 -10.84
C ALA A 11 51.62 -32.40 -9.92
N THR A 12 51.76 -31.31 -9.15
CA THR A 12 50.74 -30.89 -8.16
C THR A 12 49.69 -29.90 -8.72
N ALA A 13 49.89 -29.32 -9.91
CA ALA A 13 49.01 -28.27 -10.42
C ALA A 13 47.69 -28.81 -11.03
N THR A 14 47.69 -30.03 -11.59
CA THR A 14 46.53 -30.60 -12.27
C THR A 14 45.50 -31.23 -11.32
N VAL A 15 45.92 -31.68 -10.13
CA VAL A 15 45.02 -32.27 -9.13
C VAL A 15 44.18 -31.20 -8.41
N GLY A 16 44.67 -29.97 -8.31
CA GLY A 16 43.93 -28.84 -7.73
C GLY A 16 42.81 -28.31 -8.66
N ALA A 17 43.04 -28.31 -9.97
CA ALA A 17 42.11 -27.75 -10.96
C ALA A 17 40.81 -28.58 -11.09
N THR A 18 40.91 -29.91 -11.03
CA THR A 18 39.73 -30.78 -11.08
C THR A 18 38.89 -30.70 -9.79
N LYS A 19 39.52 -30.50 -8.62
CA LYS A 19 38.84 -30.24 -7.35
C LYS A 19 38.10 -28.90 -7.34
N ALA A 20 38.66 -27.87 -7.99
CA ALA A 20 38.01 -26.57 -8.15
C ALA A 20 36.78 -26.63 -9.07
N ILE A 21 36.83 -27.43 -10.15
CA ILE A 21 35.71 -27.62 -11.08
C ILE A 21 34.59 -28.44 -10.43
N MET A 22 34.93 -29.48 -9.65
CA MET A 22 33.93 -30.33 -8.97
C MET A 22 33.33 -29.66 -7.72
N GLY A 23 34.05 -28.73 -7.07
CA GLY A 23 33.58 -27.95 -5.91
C GLY A 23 32.96 -26.58 -6.24
N GLY A 24 32.93 -26.18 -7.52
CA GLY A 24 32.38 -24.90 -7.97
C GLY A 24 30.85 -24.88 -8.07
N GLY A 25 30.22 -26.04 -8.30
CA GLY A 25 28.76 -26.16 -8.42
C GLY A 25 27.99 -25.82 -7.14
N SER A 26 28.60 -26.04 -5.97
CA SER A 26 27.97 -25.76 -4.66
C SER A 26 27.88 -24.27 -4.33
N LYS A 27 28.70 -23.41 -4.97
CA LYS A 27 28.67 -21.96 -4.76
C LYS A 27 27.65 -21.27 -5.67
N GLN A 28 27.35 -21.86 -6.83
CA GLN A 28 26.32 -21.36 -7.75
C GLN A 28 24.91 -21.55 -7.17
N GLY A 29 24.65 -22.67 -6.48
CA GLY A 29 23.36 -22.94 -5.82
C GLY A 29 23.05 -21.92 -4.71
N ALA A 30 23.99 -21.69 -3.79
CA ALA A 30 23.79 -20.77 -2.66
C ALA A 30 23.47 -19.32 -3.08
N ALA A 31 23.97 -18.86 -4.23
CA ALA A 31 23.65 -17.53 -4.76
C ALA A 31 22.24 -17.46 -5.38
N ALA A 32 21.74 -18.58 -5.92
CA ALA A 32 20.38 -18.69 -6.44
C ALA A 32 19.35 -18.77 -5.30
N ASP A 33 19.65 -19.52 -4.24
CA ASP A 33 18.83 -19.59 -3.02
C ASP A 33 18.69 -18.22 -2.33
N ALA A 34 19.77 -17.43 -2.30
CA ALA A 34 19.74 -16.09 -1.71
C ALA A 34 18.87 -15.10 -2.52
N ASN A 35 18.85 -15.19 -3.85
CA ASN A 35 17.97 -14.36 -4.68
C ASN A 35 16.50 -14.79 -4.54
N ALA A 36 16.23 -16.11 -4.54
CA ALA A 36 14.88 -16.63 -4.40
C ALA A 36 14.21 -16.22 -3.08
N ALA A 37 14.98 -16.17 -1.99
CA ALA A 37 14.49 -15.68 -0.69
C ALA A 37 14.14 -14.18 -0.72
N GLN A 38 14.90 -13.38 -1.47
CA GLN A 38 14.66 -11.94 -1.59
C GLN A 38 13.43 -11.64 -2.46
N ASP A 39 13.24 -12.38 -3.56
CA ASP A 39 12.05 -12.28 -4.40
C ASP A 39 10.77 -12.66 -3.63
N GLN A 40 10.81 -13.69 -2.79
CA GLN A 40 9.68 -14.07 -1.95
C GLN A 40 9.25 -12.96 -0.98
N GLN A 41 10.22 -12.30 -0.33
CA GLN A 41 9.91 -11.18 0.56
C GLN A 41 9.30 -9.98 -0.18
N LEU A 42 9.77 -9.70 -1.39
CA LEU A 42 9.25 -8.59 -2.18
C LEU A 42 7.82 -8.87 -2.67
N ALA A 43 7.56 -10.11 -3.09
CA ALA A 43 6.23 -10.56 -3.53
C ALA A 43 5.21 -10.49 -2.38
N GLU A 44 5.59 -10.90 -1.16
CA GLU A 44 4.71 -10.85 0.01
C GLU A 44 4.39 -9.40 0.42
N LEU A 45 5.38 -8.51 0.35
CA LEU A 45 5.17 -7.07 0.59
C LEU A 45 4.22 -6.46 -0.45
N GLN A 46 4.39 -6.80 -1.73
CA GLN A 46 3.53 -6.31 -2.80
C GLN A 46 2.09 -6.81 -2.67
N ALA A 47 1.90 -8.09 -2.31
CA ALA A 47 0.57 -8.65 -2.07
C ALA A 47 -0.13 -7.95 -0.90
N GLN A 48 0.59 -7.67 0.19
CA GLN A 48 0.04 -6.97 1.34
C GLN A 48 -0.38 -5.53 1.00
N GLN A 49 0.41 -4.82 0.20
CA GLN A 49 0.07 -3.46 -0.25
C GLN A 49 -1.20 -3.44 -1.12
N MET A 50 -1.34 -4.40 -2.04
CA MET A 50 -2.51 -4.51 -2.90
C MET A 50 -3.79 -4.80 -2.10
N GLN A 51 -3.70 -5.64 -1.07
CA GLN A 51 -4.84 -5.97 -0.22
C GLN A 51 -5.32 -4.77 0.61
N LEU A 52 -4.40 -3.93 1.11
CA LEU A 52 -4.76 -2.68 1.78
C LEU A 52 -5.44 -1.69 0.84
N ALA A 53 -4.91 -1.53 -0.38
CA ALA A 53 -5.48 -0.62 -1.38
C ALA A 53 -6.92 -1.03 -1.76
N ALA A 54 -7.15 -2.33 -2.00
CA ALA A 54 -8.49 -2.84 -2.33
C ALA A 54 -9.50 -2.64 -1.19
N GLN A 55 -9.07 -2.77 0.08
CA GLN A 55 -9.95 -2.53 1.23
C GLN A 55 -10.31 -1.04 1.37
N GLN A 56 -9.36 -0.15 1.09
CA GLN A 56 -9.60 1.30 1.15
C GLN A 56 -10.56 1.77 0.05
N GLU A 57 -10.47 1.18 -1.15
CA GLU A 57 -11.36 1.50 -2.27
C GLU A 57 -12.79 0.97 -2.04
N ALA A 58 -12.94 -0.19 -1.40
CA ALA A 58 -14.24 -0.72 -1.00
C ALA A 58 -14.93 0.13 0.08
N LEU A 59 -14.19 0.65 1.07
CA LEU A 59 -14.74 1.57 2.07
C LEU A 59 -15.15 2.93 1.47
N ALA A 60 -14.40 3.42 0.49
CA ALA A 60 -14.72 4.66 -0.22
C ALA A 60 -16.01 4.52 -1.05
N GLN A 61 -16.23 3.37 -1.69
CA GLN A 61 -17.47 3.10 -2.44
C GLN A 61 -18.68 2.84 -1.52
N GLN A 62 -18.48 2.28 -0.33
CA GLN A 62 -19.56 2.10 0.65
C GLN A 62 -19.91 3.39 1.42
N SER A 63 -19.03 4.39 1.41
CA SER A 63 -19.32 5.74 1.90
C SER A 63 -20.09 6.60 0.89
N ALA A 64 -20.36 6.07 -0.30
CA ALA A 64 -21.30 6.66 -1.26
C ALA A 64 -22.74 6.16 -1.06
N ASP A 65 -23.02 5.44 0.04
CA ASP A 65 -24.38 5.20 0.51
C ASP A 65 -24.86 6.42 1.33
N ALA A 66 -25.46 7.37 0.61
CA ALA A 66 -26.60 8.17 1.01
C ALA A 66 -26.69 8.60 2.50
N GLY A 67 -25.72 9.40 2.97
CA GLY A 67 -26.10 10.51 3.84
C GLY A 67 -27.14 11.35 3.09
N PRO A 68 -28.20 11.90 3.75
CA PRO A 68 -29.21 12.68 3.05
C PRO A 68 -28.48 13.74 2.25
N ALA A 69 -28.63 13.68 0.92
CA ALA A 69 -27.96 14.62 0.04
C ALA A 69 -28.25 16.03 0.59
N PRO A 70 -27.27 16.95 0.59
CA PRO A 70 -27.50 18.32 1.07
C PRO A 70 -28.66 19.01 0.33
N ASP A 71 -29.02 18.53 -0.86
CA ASP A 71 -30.18 18.94 -1.66
C ASP A 71 -31.43 18.08 -1.48
N SER A 72 -31.41 17.07 -0.61
CA SER A 72 -32.60 16.28 -0.33
C SER A 72 -33.63 17.11 0.44
N LEU A 73 -34.91 16.96 0.08
CA LEU A 73 -36.02 17.62 0.77
C LEU A 73 -36.04 17.30 2.27
N GLU A 74 -35.61 16.10 2.66
CA GLU A 74 -35.52 15.69 4.06
C GLU A 74 -34.43 16.45 4.82
N PHE A 75 -33.28 16.71 4.19
CA PHE A 75 -32.22 17.54 4.77
C PHE A 75 -32.70 18.98 4.96
N GLN A 76 -33.31 19.57 3.93
CA GLN A 76 -33.86 20.92 3.96
C GLN A 76 -34.94 21.07 5.06
N ALA A 77 -35.86 20.11 5.16
CA ALA A 77 -36.90 20.11 6.18
C ALA A 77 -36.34 20.01 7.61
N ASN A 78 -35.30 19.19 7.82
CA ASN A 78 -34.62 19.11 9.12
C ASN A 78 -33.93 20.42 9.48
N GLU A 79 -33.29 21.09 8.53
CA GLU A 79 -32.62 22.37 8.77
C GLU A 79 -33.61 23.49 9.12
N ILE A 80 -34.75 23.56 8.42
CA ILE A 80 -35.84 24.49 8.75
C ILE A 80 -36.38 24.25 10.16
N ARG A 81 -36.51 22.98 10.58
CA ARG A 81 -36.94 22.64 11.95
C ARG A 81 -35.93 23.11 13.00
N LYS A 82 -34.62 22.96 12.75
CA LYS A 82 -33.59 23.48 13.66
C LYS A 82 -33.65 25.00 13.79
N LEU A 83 -33.85 25.70 12.67
CA LEU A 83 -34.01 27.16 12.66
C LEU A 83 -35.26 27.60 13.46
N GLN A 84 -36.35 26.85 13.38
CA GLN A 84 -37.55 27.14 14.19
C GLN A 84 -37.26 27.04 15.69
N VAL A 85 -36.57 25.99 16.12
CA VAL A 85 -36.17 25.82 17.54
C VAL A 85 -35.26 26.95 17.99
N MET A 86 -34.30 27.38 17.16
CA MET A 86 -33.42 28.52 17.46
C MET A 86 -34.22 29.83 17.60
N LYS A 87 -35.26 30.01 16.79
CA LYS A 87 -36.17 31.16 16.86
C LYS A 87 -36.97 31.15 18.17
N GLU A 88 -37.53 30.00 18.55
CA GLU A 88 -38.28 29.84 19.81
C GLU A 88 -37.40 30.07 21.05
N GLN A 89 -36.12 29.74 20.96
CA GLN A 89 -35.13 30.03 22.00
C GLN A 89 -34.67 31.50 22.00
N GLY A 90 -35.12 32.31 21.04
CA GLY A 90 -34.68 33.71 20.88
C GLY A 90 -33.24 33.87 20.42
N LEU A 91 -32.63 32.82 19.85
CA LEU A 91 -31.26 32.87 19.30
C LEU A 91 -31.21 33.56 17.94
N ILE A 92 -32.32 33.53 17.19
CA ILE A 92 -32.48 34.22 15.91
C ILE A 92 -33.82 34.97 15.89
N THR A 93 -33.90 36.04 15.09
CA THR A 93 -35.13 36.81 14.90
C THR A 93 -36.01 36.19 13.80
N ASP A 94 -37.29 36.57 13.73
CA ASP A 94 -38.20 36.11 12.67
C ASP A 94 -37.73 36.52 11.26
N GLU A 95 -37.02 37.65 11.14
CA GLU A 95 -36.42 38.12 9.90
C GLU A 95 -35.31 37.18 9.43
N GLU A 96 -34.38 36.84 10.34
CA GLU A 96 -33.27 35.90 10.07
C GLU A 96 -33.79 34.49 9.75
N PHE A 97 -34.81 34.03 10.47
CA PHE A 97 -35.47 32.76 10.20
C PHE A 97 -36.03 32.72 8.77
N THR A 98 -36.70 33.79 8.34
CA THR A 98 -37.32 33.87 7.01
C THR A 98 -36.27 33.91 5.91
N ALA A 99 -35.20 34.71 6.09
CA ALA A 99 -34.09 34.78 5.14
C ALA A 99 -33.39 33.43 4.97
N LYS A 100 -33.11 32.73 6.07
CA LYS A 100 -32.48 31.39 6.04
C LYS A 100 -33.39 30.33 5.45
N LYS A 101 -34.69 30.38 5.75
CA LYS A 101 -35.68 29.48 5.14
C LYS A 101 -35.78 29.67 3.63
N ALA A 102 -35.79 30.92 3.14
CA ALA A 102 -35.78 31.23 1.72
C ALA A 102 -34.48 30.73 1.05
N GLN A 103 -33.34 30.95 1.69
CA GLN A 103 -32.04 30.45 1.24
C GLN A 103 -32.02 28.91 1.09
N ILE A 104 -32.60 28.18 2.04
CA ILE A 104 -32.67 26.71 2.02
C ILE A 104 -33.62 26.22 0.92
N LEU A 105 -34.72 26.93 0.67
CA LEU A 105 -35.73 26.58 -0.34
C LEU A 105 -35.39 27.10 -1.76
N GLY A 106 -34.34 27.93 -1.90
CA GLY A 106 -33.92 28.50 -3.18
C GLY A 106 -34.88 29.53 -3.77
N ILE A 107 -35.62 30.27 -2.93
CA ILE A 107 -36.61 31.29 -3.33
C ILE A 107 -36.16 32.72 -3.05
#